data_AF-A0A8S9PDK9-F1
#
_entry.id   AF-A0A8S9PDK9-F1
#
_cell.length_a   1.000
_cell.length_b   1.000
_cell.length_c   1.000
_cell.angle_alpha   90.00
_cell.angle_beta   90.00
_cell.angle_gamma   90.00
#
_symmetry.space_group_name_H-M   'P 1'
#
loop_
_entity.id
_entity.type
_entity.pdbx_description
1 polymer ?
#
loop_
_entity_poly.entity_id
_entity_poly.type
_entity_poly.pdbx_seq_one_letter_code
_entity_poly.pdbx_strand_id
1 'polypeptide(L)'
;MPYNIWCGGCNSMIAKGVRFNAEKKQVGNYYSTKIWSFAMKAPCCKQEIVIQTDPQNCEYVITSGAQKKVEEYDVEDAETMELTAEEEKGKLADPFYRLEHQEVDLQKKKAAEPLLVRLQRVSDARHADDYSLNKALRAQIRGQRKRVAEEEAASRKLGLGIRLLPKSEEDVAAASHVKFKTKFDKNRKDKRALIHASSIFPESSYSMSSSSSKKRLELEAKRRKICAGSASSVLSGGFKASSLSKTPSSSTKFKSSTVSVRKL
;
A
#
# COMPACT_ATOMS: atom_id res chain seq x y z
N MET A 1 4.13 38.97 21.42
CA MET A 1 3.39 39.41 20.21
C MET A 1 1.97 38.86 20.24
N PRO A 2 0.94 39.70 20.08
CA PRO A 2 -0.46 39.30 20.16
C PRO A 2 -0.96 38.46 18.96
N TYR A 3 -0.41 38.68 17.76
CA TYR A 3 -0.72 37.97 16.53
C TYR A 3 0.52 37.87 15.63
N ASN A 4 0.40 37.15 14.50
CA ASN A 4 1.48 36.96 13.53
C ASN A 4 1.75 38.27 12.78
N ILE A 5 3.02 38.68 12.67
CA ILE A 5 3.41 39.91 11.99
C ILE A 5 4.61 39.69 11.07
N TRP A 6 4.70 40.51 10.03
CA TRP A 6 5.87 40.63 9.15
C TRP A 6 6.71 41.82 9.59
N CYS A 7 8.00 41.60 9.83
CA CYS A 7 8.92 42.68 10.16
C CYS A 7 9.21 43.53 8.91
N GLY A 8 9.01 44.85 8.98
CA GLY A 8 9.20 45.73 7.81
C GLY A 8 10.65 45.91 7.34
N GLY A 9 11.64 45.49 8.14
CA GLY A 9 13.05 45.61 7.77
C GLY A 9 13.63 44.38 7.07
N CYS A 10 13.28 43.17 7.52
CA CYS A 10 13.86 41.92 7.00
C CYS A 10 12.82 40.94 6.44
N ASN A 11 11.54 41.31 6.42
CA ASN A 11 10.41 40.49 5.99
C ASN A 11 10.36 39.09 6.64
N SER A 12 10.98 38.93 7.80
CA SER A 12 10.85 37.72 8.60
C SER A 12 9.51 37.72 9.34
N MET A 13 8.89 36.54 9.42
CA MET A 13 7.64 36.36 10.16
C MET A 13 7.96 36.22 11.66
N ILE A 14 7.28 37.03 12.48
CA ILE A 14 7.29 36.89 13.94
C ILE A 14 5.96 36.25 14.33
N ALA A 15 6.05 35.06 14.92
CA ALA A 15 4.88 34.30 15.33
C ALA A 15 4.18 34.93 16.56
N LYS A 16 2.88 34.64 16.68
CA LYS A 16 2.07 34.91 17.86
C LYS A 16 2.72 34.24 19.08
N GLY A 17 2.74 34.95 20.21
CA GLY A 17 3.29 34.46 21.47
C GLY A 17 4.80 34.66 21.65
N VAL A 18 5.55 35.12 20.64
CA VAL A 18 6.97 35.44 20.81
C VAL A 18 7.14 36.55 21.85
N ARG A 19 8.04 36.32 22.82
CA ARG A 19 8.29 37.21 23.97
C ARG A 19 9.34 38.26 23.59
N PHE A 20 9.11 39.50 24.01
CA PHE A 20 10.00 40.62 23.77
C PHE A 20 10.18 41.41 25.06
N ASN A 21 11.39 41.96 25.23
CA ASN A 21 11.61 43.06 26.14
C ASN A 21 11.15 44.32 25.42
N ALA A 22 10.08 44.95 25.93
CA ALA A 22 9.47 46.11 25.30
C ALA A 22 9.46 47.30 26.26
N GLU A 23 9.69 48.50 25.73
CA GLU A 23 9.49 49.75 26.45
C GLU A 23 8.01 50.11 26.40
N LYS A 24 7.40 50.25 27.59
CA LYS A 24 6.00 50.65 27.74
C LYS A 24 5.92 52.17 27.94
N LYS A 25 5.21 52.87 27.06
CA LYS A 25 4.95 54.32 27.14
C LYS A 25 3.44 54.59 27.11
N GLN A 26 2.97 55.56 27.88
CA GLN A 26 1.59 56.05 27.79
C GLN A 26 1.56 57.13 26.70
N VAL A 27 0.75 56.95 25.65
CA VAL A 27 0.69 57.88 24.52
C VAL A 27 -0.60 58.71 24.52
N GLY A 28 -1.68 58.17 25.08
CA GLY A 28 -2.96 58.87 25.16
C GLY A 28 -3.96 58.15 26.04
N ASN A 29 -5.21 58.62 26.05
CA ASN A 29 -6.34 57.97 26.71
C ASN A 29 -7.53 57.89 25.74
N TYR A 30 -8.23 56.75 25.75
CA TYR A 30 -9.53 56.57 25.13
C TYR A 30 -10.60 56.63 26.24
N TYR A 31 -11.31 57.77 26.33
CA TYR A 31 -12.14 58.12 27.48
C TYR A 31 -11.37 57.99 28.81
N SER A 32 -11.74 57.04 29.69
CA SER A 32 -11.06 56.75 30.95
C SER A 32 -9.91 55.75 30.83
N THR A 33 -9.78 55.04 29.70
CA THR A 33 -8.83 53.94 29.52
C THR A 33 -7.54 54.45 28.89
N LYS A 34 -6.38 54.13 29.50
CA LYS A 34 -5.07 54.55 28.99
C LYS A 34 -4.67 53.75 27.76
N ILE A 35 -4.20 54.43 26.72
CA ILE A 35 -3.58 53.83 25.53
C ILE A 35 -2.08 53.66 25.79
N TRP A 36 -1.64 52.42 25.71
CA TRP A 36 -0.24 52.04 25.88
C TRP A 36 0.41 51.80 24.52
N SER A 37 1.61 52.34 24.35
CA SER A 37 2.52 52.03 23.25
C SER A 37 3.64 51.14 23.76
N PHE A 38 3.91 50.07 23.02
CA PHE A 38 4.97 49.11 23.27
C PHE A 38 5.97 49.17 22.12
N ALA A 39 7.16 49.70 22.41
CA ALA A 39 8.27 49.71 21.47
C ALA A 39 9.21 48.53 21.75
N MET A 40 9.50 47.73 20.73
CA MET A 40 10.37 46.56 20.85
C MET A 40 11.22 46.36 19.60
N LYS A 41 12.34 45.66 19.73
CA LYS A 41 13.27 45.41 18.61
C LYS A 41 13.06 44.03 18.03
N ALA A 42 13.01 43.94 16.69
CA ALA A 42 12.94 42.67 15.98
C ALA A 42 14.20 41.81 16.26
N PRO A 43 14.08 40.48 16.44
CA PRO A 43 15.23 39.64 16.77
C PRO A 43 16.26 39.56 15.64
N CYS A 44 15.80 39.64 14.38
CA CYS A 44 16.64 39.44 13.20
C CYS A 44 17.42 40.70 12.79
N CYS A 45 16.75 41.85 12.65
CA CYS A 45 17.34 43.08 12.11
C CYS A 45 17.44 44.24 13.11
N LYS A 46 17.05 44.03 14.37
CA LYS A 46 16.99 45.06 15.43
C LYS A 46 16.13 46.29 15.08
N GLN A 47 15.31 46.21 14.03
CA GLN A 47 14.33 47.23 13.66
C GLN A 47 13.33 47.44 14.80
N GLU A 48 13.01 48.69 15.11
CA GLU A 48 12.01 49.03 16.11
C GLU A 48 10.60 48.83 15.56
N ILE A 49 9.79 48.06 16.30
CA ILE A 49 8.38 47.79 16.03
C ILE A 49 7.60 48.44 17.16
N VAL A 50 6.63 49.28 16.81
CA VAL A 50 5.78 49.99 17.77
C VAL A 50 4.34 49.52 17.61
N ILE A 51 3.77 49.01 18.71
CA ILE A 51 2.40 48.50 18.77
C ILE A 51 1.64 49.29 19.84
N GLN A 52 0.43 49.73 19.53
CA GLN A 52 -0.48 50.42 20.44
C GLN A 52 -1.69 49.56 20.78
N THR A 53 -2.26 49.80 21.95
CA THR A 53 -3.54 49.20 22.38
C THR A 53 -4.70 50.06 21.92
N ASP A 54 -5.73 49.45 21.34
CA ASP A 54 -6.95 50.11 20.90
C ASP A 54 -8.16 49.63 21.72
N PRO A 55 -8.59 50.40 22.75
CA PRO A 55 -9.67 49.99 23.64
C PRO A 55 -11.04 49.87 22.97
N GLN A 56 -11.26 50.54 21.84
CA GLN A 56 -12.55 50.51 21.13
C GLN A 56 -12.84 49.14 20.50
N ASN A 57 -11.84 48.55 19.85
CA ASN A 57 -11.98 47.28 19.13
C ASN A 57 -11.42 46.10 19.93
N CYS A 58 -10.89 46.35 21.14
CA CYS A 58 -10.17 45.36 21.95
C CYS A 58 -8.98 44.72 21.21
N GLU A 59 -8.33 45.49 20.34
CA GLU A 59 -7.24 45.02 19.48
C GLU A 59 -5.93 45.75 19.77
N TYR A 60 -4.84 45.22 19.23
CA TYR A 60 -3.56 45.91 19.15
C TYR A 60 -3.34 46.35 17.71
N VAL A 61 -2.88 47.59 17.51
CA VAL A 61 -2.60 48.15 16.18
C VAL A 61 -1.13 48.47 16.04
N ILE A 62 -0.55 48.15 14.89
CA ILE A 62 0.85 48.43 14.60
C ILE A 62 0.94 49.88 14.11
N THR A 63 1.67 50.71 14.84
CA THR A 63 1.93 52.10 14.44
C THR A 63 3.12 52.20 13.50
N SER A 64 4.16 51.39 13.71
CA SER A 64 5.37 51.39 12.86
C SER A 64 6.16 50.09 12.91
N GLY A 65 6.96 49.84 11.86
CA GLY A 65 8.01 48.82 11.83
C GLY A 65 7.57 47.39 11.53
N ALA A 66 6.27 47.13 11.40
CA ALA A 66 5.75 45.81 11.02
C ALA A 66 4.40 45.90 10.31
N GLN A 67 4.00 44.81 9.68
CA GLN A 67 2.66 44.63 9.09
C GLN A 67 1.98 43.42 9.72
N LYS A 68 0.68 43.51 9.98
CA LYS A 68 -0.11 42.38 10.49
C LYS A 68 -0.20 41.34 9.39
N LYS A 69 0.10 40.07 9.71
CA LYS A 69 -0.20 38.98 8.80
C LYS A 69 -1.71 38.77 8.82
N VAL A 70 -2.36 39.02 7.68
CA VAL A 70 -3.77 38.73 7.49
C VAL A 70 -3.88 37.20 7.31
N GLU A 71 -4.63 36.56 8.19
CA GLU A 71 -5.02 35.14 8.08
C GLU A 71 -6.49 35.06 7.69
N GLU A 72 -6.89 35.90 6.74
CA GLU A 72 -8.13 35.70 6.02
C GLU A 72 -7.87 34.53 5.08
N TYR A 73 -8.49 33.41 5.39
CA TYR A 73 -8.53 32.29 4.47
C TYR A 73 -9.55 32.65 3.40
N ASP A 74 -9.07 32.98 2.21
CA ASP A 74 -9.94 33.03 1.05
C ASP A 74 -10.57 31.65 0.87
N VAL A 75 -11.87 31.63 0.56
CA VAL A 75 -12.67 30.39 0.50
C VAL A 75 -12.08 29.40 -0.52
N GLU A 76 -11.41 29.92 -1.55
CA GLU A 76 -10.66 29.14 -2.53
C GLU A 76 -9.47 28.38 -1.93
N ASP A 77 -8.72 28.99 -1.00
CA ASP A 77 -7.54 28.39 -0.35
C ASP A 77 -7.92 27.35 0.72
N ALA A 78 -9.15 27.40 1.24
CA ALA A 78 -9.63 26.51 2.29
C ALA A 78 -10.22 25.17 1.79
N GLU A 79 -10.23 24.92 0.47
CA GLU A 79 -10.90 23.77 -0.20
C GLU A 79 -12.33 23.51 0.33
N THR A 80 -12.96 24.54 0.89
CA THR A 80 -14.30 24.45 1.47
C THR A 80 -15.26 24.90 0.39
N MET A 81 -16.27 24.10 0.09
CA MET A 81 -17.27 24.44 -0.94
C MET A 81 -17.77 25.86 -0.69
N GLU A 82 -17.60 26.75 -1.67
CA GLU A 82 -18.19 28.08 -1.63
C GLU A 82 -19.69 27.92 -1.44
N LEU A 83 -20.17 28.22 -0.23
CA LEU A 83 -21.59 28.25 0.02
C LEU A 83 -22.12 29.47 -0.74
N THR A 84 -22.82 29.15 -1.82
CA THR A 84 -23.65 30.00 -2.66
C THR A 84 -22.85 30.95 -3.57
N ALA A 85 -23.07 30.81 -4.88
CA ALA A 85 -22.58 31.77 -5.88
C ALA A 85 -22.94 33.20 -5.42
N GLU A 86 -22.10 34.19 -5.67
CA GLU A 86 -22.39 35.58 -5.25
C GLU A 86 -23.79 36.07 -5.66
N GLU A 87 -24.31 35.53 -6.77
CA GLU A 87 -25.68 35.73 -7.24
C GLU A 87 -26.77 35.28 -6.25
N GLU A 88 -26.55 34.16 -5.55
CA GLU A 88 -27.46 33.63 -4.54
C GLU A 88 -27.37 34.44 -3.24
N LYS A 89 -26.19 34.98 -2.90
CA LYS A 89 -26.04 35.91 -1.76
C LYS A 89 -26.82 37.21 -1.98
N GLY A 90 -26.79 37.75 -3.20
CA GLY A 90 -27.60 38.90 -3.60
C GLY A 90 -29.11 38.62 -3.50
N LYS A 91 -29.55 37.45 -3.96
CA LYS A 91 -30.96 37.02 -3.84
C LYS A 91 -31.39 36.75 -2.40
N LEU A 92 -30.47 36.31 -1.53
CA LEU A 92 -30.74 36.08 -0.10
C LEU A 92 -30.93 37.38 0.70
N ALA A 93 -30.56 38.54 0.14
CA ALA A 93 -30.90 39.84 0.71
C ALA A 93 -32.42 40.12 0.64
N ASP A 94 -33.14 39.53 -0.33
CA ASP A 94 -34.58 39.66 -0.44
C ASP A 94 -35.30 38.81 0.63
N PRO A 95 -36.19 39.40 1.45
CA PRO A 95 -36.82 38.71 2.56
C PRO A 95 -37.75 37.57 2.13
N PHE A 96 -38.42 37.71 0.98
CA PHE A 96 -39.31 36.66 0.44
C PHE A 96 -38.51 35.46 -0.08
N TYR A 97 -37.45 35.69 -0.85
CA TYR A 97 -36.58 34.64 -1.36
C TYR A 97 -35.97 33.83 -0.21
N ARG A 98 -35.50 34.51 0.84
CA ARG A 98 -34.96 33.86 2.04
C ARG A 98 -35.97 32.96 2.74
N LEU A 99 -37.22 33.38 2.87
CA LEU A 99 -38.26 32.58 3.53
C LEU A 99 -38.60 31.32 2.72
N GLU A 100 -38.77 31.45 1.40
CA GLU A 100 -39.07 30.31 0.52
C GLU A 100 -37.94 29.28 0.53
N HIS A 101 -36.67 29.73 0.46
CA HIS A 101 -35.52 28.83 0.49
C HIS A 101 -35.34 28.16 1.86
N GLN A 102 -35.59 28.90 2.95
CA GLN A 102 -35.61 28.33 4.29
C GLN A 102 -36.67 27.23 4.44
N GLU A 103 -37.87 27.43 3.91
CA GLU A 103 -38.91 26.40 3.94
C GLU A 103 -38.53 25.16 3.14
N VAL A 104 -37.97 25.35 1.94
CA VAL A 104 -37.47 24.25 1.10
C VAL A 104 -36.37 23.46 1.83
N ASP A 105 -35.44 24.15 2.49
CA ASP A 105 -34.36 23.48 3.23
C ASP A 105 -34.88 22.77 4.49
N LEU A 106 -35.89 23.32 5.17
CA LEU A 106 -36.59 22.63 6.26
C LEU A 106 -37.34 21.38 5.76
N GLN A 107 -37.94 21.43 4.56
CA GLN A 107 -38.57 20.26 3.96
C GLN A 107 -37.54 19.18 3.60
N LYS A 108 -36.41 19.55 2.99
CA LYS A 108 -35.29 18.63 2.71
C LYS A 108 -34.78 17.99 4.00
N LYS A 109 -34.61 18.79 5.07
CA LYS A 109 -34.22 18.30 6.39
C LYS A 109 -35.22 17.25 6.91
N LYS A 110 -36.51 17.57 6.93
CA LYS A 110 -37.58 16.64 7.38
C LYS A 110 -37.62 15.36 6.55
N ALA A 111 -37.38 15.44 5.25
CA ALA A 111 -37.31 14.26 4.38
C ALA A 111 -36.09 13.37 4.67
N ALA A 112 -34.94 13.98 5.02
CA ALA A 112 -33.70 13.27 5.35
C ALA A 112 -33.66 12.71 6.79
N GLU A 113 -34.32 13.37 7.75
CA GLU A 113 -34.40 12.96 9.16
C GLU A 113 -34.69 11.46 9.39
N PRO A 114 -35.73 10.84 8.80
CA PRO A 114 -36.02 9.43 9.04
C PRO A 114 -34.92 8.50 8.51
N LEU A 115 -34.24 8.89 7.44
CA LEU A 115 -33.10 8.13 6.91
C LEU A 115 -31.91 8.22 7.87
N LEU A 116 -31.60 9.42 8.38
CA LEU A 116 -30.52 9.62 9.34
C LEU A 116 -30.76 8.82 10.62
N VAL A 117 -31.99 8.83 11.15
CA VAL A 117 -32.36 8.03 12.33
C VAL A 117 -32.19 6.53 12.07
N ARG A 118 -32.55 6.04 10.88
CA ARG A 118 -32.33 4.63 10.52
C ARG A 118 -30.84 4.29 10.46
N LEU A 119 -30.01 5.14 9.85
CA LEU A 119 -28.57 4.94 9.79
C LEU A 119 -27.93 4.94 11.18
N GLN A 120 -28.35 5.89 12.04
CA GLN A 120 -27.89 5.96 13.42
C GLN A 120 -28.24 4.68 14.18
N ARG A 121 -29.49 4.20 14.10
CA ARG A 121 -29.88 2.93 14.74
C ARG A 121 -29.05 1.74 14.26
N VAL A 122 -28.73 1.66 12.98
CA VAL A 122 -27.86 0.59 12.43
C VAL A 122 -26.43 0.73 12.95
N SER A 123 -25.92 1.95 13.04
CA SER A 123 -24.61 2.24 13.62
C SER A 123 -24.56 1.81 15.09
N ASP A 124 -25.49 2.30 15.90
CA ASP A 124 -25.57 1.99 17.33
C ASP A 124 -25.70 0.49 17.58
N ALA A 125 -26.53 -0.22 16.79
CA ALA A 125 -26.67 -1.67 16.88
C ALA A 125 -25.39 -2.43 16.54
N ARG A 126 -24.58 -1.94 15.58
CA ARG A 126 -23.27 -2.54 15.25
C ARG A 126 -22.24 -2.26 16.34
N HIS A 127 -22.30 -1.06 16.94
CA HIS A 127 -21.32 -0.58 17.90
C HIS A 127 -21.63 -0.92 19.36
N ALA A 128 -22.84 -1.41 19.66
CA ALA A 128 -23.26 -1.79 21.01
C ALA A 128 -22.28 -2.77 21.69
N ASP A 129 -21.76 -3.76 20.95
CA ASP A 129 -20.87 -4.81 21.45
C ASP A 129 -19.51 -4.85 20.74
N ASP A 130 -18.94 -3.68 20.42
CA ASP A 130 -17.66 -3.55 19.71
C ASP A 130 -16.52 -4.38 20.33
N TYR A 131 -16.48 -4.49 21.65
CA TYR A 131 -15.45 -5.29 22.34
C TYR A 131 -15.53 -6.78 22.00
N SER A 132 -16.74 -7.34 21.94
CA SER A 132 -16.95 -8.77 21.67
C SER A 132 -16.58 -9.12 20.23
N LEU A 133 -17.00 -8.29 19.27
CA LEU A 133 -16.69 -8.42 17.85
C LEU A 133 -15.18 -8.31 17.60
N ASN A 134 -14.54 -7.29 18.19
CA ASN A 134 -13.08 -7.12 18.07
C ASN A 134 -12.31 -8.27 18.73
N LYS A 135 -12.79 -8.80 19.86
CA LYS A 135 -12.18 -9.96 20.52
C LYS A 135 -12.25 -11.20 19.62
N ALA A 136 -13.40 -11.49 19.01
CA ALA A 136 -13.58 -12.60 18.09
C ALA A 136 -12.69 -12.47 16.84
N LEU A 137 -12.67 -11.27 16.23
CA LEU A 137 -11.84 -10.98 15.07
C LEU A 137 -10.34 -11.13 15.39
N ARG A 138 -9.87 -10.60 16.52
CA ARG A 138 -8.47 -10.78 16.97
C ARG A 138 -8.15 -12.25 17.24
N ALA A 139 -9.08 -13.03 17.79
CA ALA A 139 -8.88 -14.46 18.00
C ALA A 139 -8.70 -15.20 16.66
N GLN A 140 -9.55 -14.91 15.67
CA GLN A 140 -9.43 -15.48 14.31
C GLN A 140 -8.10 -15.10 13.65
N ILE A 141 -7.72 -13.81 13.66
CA ILE A 141 -6.46 -13.35 13.07
C ILE A 141 -5.25 -13.99 13.76
N ARG A 142 -5.27 -14.12 15.10
CA ARG A 142 -4.20 -14.82 15.83
C ARG A 142 -4.11 -16.29 15.41
N GLY A 143 -5.24 -16.97 15.24
CA GLY A 143 -5.28 -18.33 14.73
C GLY A 143 -4.70 -18.44 13.31
N GLN A 144 -5.11 -17.54 12.41
CA GLN A 144 -4.59 -17.49 11.04
C GLN A 144 -3.08 -17.19 11.00
N ARG A 145 -2.60 -16.22 11.78
CA ARG A 145 -1.17 -15.90 11.88
C ARG A 145 -0.34 -17.09 12.37
N LYS A 146 -0.85 -17.85 13.35
CA LYS A 146 -0.18 -19.08 13.81
C LYS A 146 -0.09 -20.12 12.69
N ARG A 147 -1.19 -20.38 11.97
CA ARG A 147 -1.20 -21.32 10.83
C ARG A 147 -0.22 -20.90 9.73
N VAL A 148 -0.22 -19.62 9.35
CA VAL A 148 0.71 -19.10 8.33
C VAL A 148 2.16 -19.21 8.80
N ALA A 149 2.45 -18.91 10.07
CA ALA A 149 3.80 -19.05 10.62
C ALA A 149 4.28 -20.51 10.63
N GLU A 150 3.39 -21.47 10.90
CA GLU A 150 3.68 -22.91 10.82
C GLU A 150 3.94 -23.35 9.37
N GLU A 151 3.13 -22.87 8.41
CA GLU A 151 3.30 -23.11 6.97
C GLU A 151 4.66 -22.57 6.46
N GLU A 152 5.03 -21.35 6.84
CA GLU A 152 6.32 -20.75 6.49
C GLU A 152 7.49 -21.43 7.20
N ALA A 153 7.33 -21.85 8.45
CA ALA A 153 8.37 -22.61 9.14
C ALA A 153 8.59 -23.98 8.46
N ALA A 154 7.52 -24.64 8.01
CA ALA A 154 7.61 -25.88 7.25
C ALA A 154 8.27 -25.66 5.87
N SER A 155 7.96 -24.57 5.18
CA SER A 155 8.60 -24.22 3.91
C SER A 155 10.10 -23.99 4.08
N ARG A 156 10.49 -23.22 5.10
CA ARG A 156 11.89 -22.94 5.42
C ARG A 156 12.68 -24.20 5.78
N LYS A 157 12.08 -25.15 6.52
CA LYS A 157 12.70 -26.46 6.80
C LYS A 157 12.98 -27.27 5.53
N LEU A 158 12.14 -27.12 4.51
CA LEU A 158 12.31 -27.76 3.20
C LEU A 158 13.21 -26.95 2.24
N GLY A 159 13.71 -25.79 2.67
CA GLY A 159 14.50 -24.87 1.84
C GLY A 159 13.68 -24.11 0.79
N LEU A 160 12.35 -24.09 0.94
CA LEU A 160 11.43 -23.42 0.02
C LEU A 160 11.08 -22.02 0.53
N GLY A 161 11.32 -21.00 -0.30
CA GLY A 161 10.97 -19.59 -0.02
C GLY A 161 9.52 -19.22 -0.31
N ILE A 162 8.61 -20.21 -0.39
CA ILE A 162 7.22 -20.03 -0.83
C ILE A 162 6.29 -20.57 0.24
N ARG A 163 5.17 -19.87 0.48
CA ARG A 163 4.12 -20.32 1.40
C ARG A 163 3.54 -21.67 0.95
N LEU A 164 3.55 -22.65 1.84
CA LEU A 164 2.95 -23.97 1.59
C LEU A 164 1.44 -23.92 1.79
N LEU A 165 0.71 -24.50 0.84
CA LEU A 165 -0.72 -24.76 1.01
C LEU A 165 -0.94 -25.98 1.93
N PRO A 166 -2.12 -26.09 2.55
CA PRO A 166 -2.50 -27.31 3.25
C PRO A 166 -2.44 -28.52 2.31
N LYS A 167 -2.07 -29.68 2.86
CA LYS A 167 -1.97 -30.93 2.11
C LYS A 167 -3.36 -31.29 1.54
N SER A 168 -3.47 -31.38 0.22
CA SER A 168 -4.64 -31.95 -0.43
C SER A 168 -4.55 -33.48 -0.45
N GLU A 169 -5.68 -34.16 -0.23
CA GLU A 169 -5.75 -35.63 -0.30
C GLU A 169 -5.44 -36.14 -1.72
N GLU A 170 -5.85 -35.37 -2.73
CA GLU A 170 -5.58 -35.65 -4.14
C GLU A 170 -4.07 -35.62 -4.45
N ASP A 171 -3.35 -34.64 -3.89
CA ASP A 171 -1.90 -34.51 -4.08
C ASP A 171 -1.15 -35.67 -3.43
N VAL A 172 -1.61 -36.13 -2.26
CA VAL A 172 -1.04 -37.29 -1.56
C VAL A 172 -1.24 -38.56 -2.38
N ALA A 173 -2.44 -38.76 -2.93
CA ALA A 173 -2.73 -39.90 -3.80
C ALA A 173 -1.86 -39.87 -5.06
N ALA A 174 -1.81 -38.73 -5.76
CA ALA A 174 -0.98 -38.56 -6.95
C ALA A 174 0.51 -38.82 -6.65
N ALA A 175 1.03 -38.25 -5.57
CA ALA A 175 2.42 -38.47 -5.14
C ALA A 175 2.72 -39.95 -4.83
N SER A 176 1.77 -40.67 -4.23
CA SER A 176 1.92 -42.10 -3.92
C SER A 176 2.06 -42.97 -5.19
N HIS A 177 1.41 -42.56 -6.29
CA HIS A 177 1.47 -43.27 -7.57
C HIS A 177 2.76 -42.99 -8.35
N VAL A 178 3.53 -41.95 -8.00
CA VAL A 178 4.80 -41.62 -8.67
C VAL A 178 5.92 -42.54 -8.16
N LYS A 179 6.32 -43.51 -8.98
CA LYS A 179 7.48 -44.37 -8.71
C LYS A 179 8.76 -43.73 -9.23
N PHE A 180 9.61 -43.24 -8.33
CA PHE A 180 10.97 -42.79 -8.70
C PHE A 180 11.88 -43.99 -8.98
N LYS A 181 12.67 -43.95 -10.05
CA LYS A 181 13.67 -44.98 -10.35
C LYS A 181 14.69 -45.05 -9.22
N THR A 182 14.76 -46.20 -8.56
CA THR A 182 15.74 -46.44 -7.50
C THR A 182 17.17 -46.41 -8.07
N LYS A 183 18.17 -46.14 -7.23
CA LYS A 183 19.59 -46.23 -7.63
C LYS A 183 19.93 -47.62 -8.18
N PHE A 184 19.24 -48.66 -7.70
CA PHE A 184 19.37 -50.03 -8.19
C PHE A 184 18.91 -50.19 -9.64
N ASP A 185 17.74 -49.64 -10.01
CA ASP A 185 17.23 -49.73 -11.38
C ASP A 185 18.06 -48.95 -12.39
N LYS A 186 18.61 -47.80 -11.96
CA LYS A 186 19.59 -47.04 -12.76
C LYS A 186 20.86 -47.85 -12.96
N ASN A 187 21.48 -48.32 -11.87
CA ASN A 187 22.69 -49.14 -11.93
C ASN A 187 22.51 -50.43 -12.75
N ARG A 188 21.34 -51.07 -12.68
CA ARG A 188 21.01 -52.27 -13.47
C ARG A 188 20.91 -51.94 -14.95
N LYS A 189 20.28 -50.82 -15.32
CA LYS A 189 20.20 -50.37 -16.71
C LYS A 189 21.57 -49.96 -17.24
N ASP A 190 22.37 -49.27 -16.44
CA ASP A 190 23.73 -48.86 -16.82
C ASP A 190 24.64 -50.08 -16.99
N LYS A 191 24.56 -51.06 -16.08
CA LYS A 191 25.30 -52.34 -16.22
C LYS A 191 24.85 -53.12 -17.45
N ARG A 192 23.55 -53.19 -17.75
CA ARG A 192 23.06 -53.84 -18.97
C ARG A 192 23.53 -53.11 -20.23
N ALA A 193 23.48 -51.77 -20.24
CA ALA A 193 24.00 -50.97 -21.34
C ALA A 193 25.51 -51.18 -21.54
N LEU A 194 26.29 -51.29 -20.46
CA LEU A 194 27.72 -51.61 -20.50
C LEU A 194 27.98 -53.01 -21.07
N ILE A 195 27.19 -54.02 -20.69
CA ILE A 195 27.28 -55.38 -21.25
C ILE A 195 26.93 -55.37 -22.73
N HIS A 196 25.85 -54.70 -23.14
CA HIS A 196 25.48 -54.58 -24.55
C HIS A 196 26.51 -53.81 -25.38
N ALA A 197 27.26 -52.89 -24.75
CA ALA A 197 28.35 -52.16 -25.40
C ALA A 197 29.68 -52.95 -25.42
N SER A 198 29.78 -54.06 -24.67
CA SER A 198 30.97 -54.90 -24.64
C SER A 198 30.99 -55.88 -25.83
N SER A 199 32.19 -56.22 -26.31
CA SER A 199 32.38 -57.12 -27.45
C SER A 199 32.07 -58.57 -27.05
N ILE A 200 31.33 -59.30 -27.90
CA ILE A 200 30.91 -60.69 -27.67
C ILE A 200 32.02 -61.69 -28.09
N PHE A 201 33.08 -61.23 -28.77
CA PHE A 201 34.18 -62.08 -29.20
C PHE A 201 35.32 -62.12 -28.16
N PRO A 202 35.91 -63.31 -27.90
CA PRO A 202 37.04 -63.44 -26.98
C PRO A 202 38.25 -62.69 -27.53
N GLU A 203 38.88 -61.88 -26.69
CA GLU A 203 40.14 -61.24 -27.05
C GLU A 203 41.22 -62.30 -27.26
N SER A 204 41.62 -62.49 -28.50
CA SER A 204 42.77 -63.31 -28.87
C SER A 204 44.01 -62.83 -28.11
N SER A 205 44.56 -63.69 -27.27
CA SER A 205 45.70 -63.43 -26.40
C SER A 205 47.05 -63.51 -27.13
N TYR A 206 47.16 -62.96 -28.34
CA TYR A 206 48.45 -62.83 -29.02
C TYR A 206 48.65 -61.47 -29.69
N SER A 207 49.80 -60.87 -29.37
CA SER A 207 50.42 -59.64 -29.88
C SER A 207 50.06 -58.30 -29.20
N MET A 208 51.09 -57.74 -28.57
CA MET A 208 51.16 -56.41 -27.99
C MET A 208 51.46 -55.36 -29.07
N SER A 209 50.72 -54.25 -29.05
CA SER A 209 51.26 -52.94 -29.45
C SER A 209 50.55 -51.82 -28.66
N SER A 210 51.32 -51.05 -27.89
CA SER A 210 50.84 -50.07 -26.89
C SER A 210 50.20 -48.80 -27.46
N SER A 211 50.21 -48.63 -28.79
CA SER A 211 49.54 -47.52 -29.49
C SER A 211 48.09 -47.84 -29.89
N SER A 212 47.77 -49.13 -30.11
CA SER A 212 46.44 -49.60 -30.49
C SER A 212 45.48 -49.64 -29.30
N SER A 213 45.99 -49.97 -28.11
CA SER A 213 45.21 -49.96 -26.86
C SER A 213 44.72 -48.56 -26.47
N LYS A 214 45.50 -47.50 -26.74
CA LYS A 214 45.07 -46.10 -26.53
C LYS A 214 43.95 -45.70 -27.49
N LYS A 215 44.07 -45.98 -28.80
CA LYS A 215 43.01 -45.70 -29.78
C LYS A 215 41.74 -46.50 -29.49
N ARG A 216 41.88 -47.75 -29.02
CA ARG A 216 40.75 -48.60 -28.63
C ARG A 216 40.06 -48.11 -27.35
N LEU A 217 40.81 -47.77 -26.31
CA LEU A 217 40.27 -47.16 -25.09
C LEU A 217 39.65 -45.79 -25.36
N GLU A 218 40.19 -45.03 -26.32
CA GLU A 218 39.64 -43.74 -26.76
C GLU A 218 38.35 -43.92 -27.57
N LEU A 219 38.25 -44.95 -28.42
CA LEU A 219 37.01 -45.34 -29.12
C LEU A 219 35.95 -45.89 -28.15
N GLU A 220 36.34 -46.69 -27.17
CA GLU A 220 35.47 -47.17 -26.09
C GLU A 220 35.02 -46.00 -25.19
N ALA A 221 35.89 -45.04 -24.88
CA ALA A 221 35.54 -43.82 -24.16
C ALA A 221 34.65 -42.89 -24.99
N LYS A 222 34.86 -42.78 -26.31
CA LYS A 222 33.97 -42.05 -27.24
C LYS A 222 32.61 -42.75 -27.37
N ARG A 223 32.56 -44.09 -27.38
CA ARG A 223 31.31 -44.88 -27.30
C ARG A 223 30.61 -44.73 -25.94
N ARG A 224 31.35 -44.60 -24.83
CA ARG A 224 30.80 -44.29 -23.49
C ARG A 224 30.26 -42.85 -23.38
N LYS A 225 30.80 -41.90 -24.16
CA LYS A 225 30.31 -40.51 -24.25
C LYS A 225 29.07 -40.37 -25.13
N ILE A 226 28.79 -41.34 -26.01
CA ILE A 226 27.50 -41.42 -26.67
C ILE A 226 26.52 -41.97 -25.64
N CYS A 227 25.66 -41.10 -25.10
CA CYS A 227 24.55 -41.54 -24.27
C CYS A 227 23.70 -42.50 -25.11
N ALA A 228 23.81 -43.81 -24.87
CA ALA A 228 23.09 -44.84 -25.62
C ALA A 228 21.56 -44.62 -25.56
N GLY A 229 21.06 -43.96 -24.51
CA GLY A 229 19.68 -43.50 -24.41
C GLY A 229 19.32 -42.37 -25.37
N SER A 230 20.25 -41.47 -25.69
CA SER A 230 20.06 -40.40 -26.67
C SER A 230 20.16 -40.94 -28.10
N ALA A 231 21.11 -41.84 -28.40
CA ALA A 231 21.25 -42.46 -29.72
C ALA A 231 20.10 -43.42 -30.08
N SER A 232 19.57 -44.18 -29.11
CA SER A 232 18.39 -45.04 -29.33
C SER A 232 17.09 -44.25 -29.56
N SER A 233 16.97 -43.05 -28.98
CA SER A 233 15.84 -42.13 -29.26
C SER A 233 15.87 -41.48 -30.65
N VAL A 234 17.05 -41.46 -31.30
CA VAL A 234 17.22 -40.95 -32.67
C VAL A 234 16.97 -42.04 -33.71
N LEU A 235 17.22 -43.31 -33.37
CA LEU A 235 17.02 -44.47 -34.27
C LEU A 235 15.61 -45.07 -34.20
N SER A 236 14.95 -45.01 -33.04
CA SER A 236 13.52 -45.29 -32.94
C SER A 236 12.78 -43.98 -33.17
N GLY A 237 12.24 -43.78 -34.38
CA GLY A 237 11.48 -42.59 -34.77
C GLY A 237 10.30 -42.31 -33.85
N GLY A 238 10.57 -41.68 -32.70
CA GLY A 238 9.60 -41.26 -31.71
C GLY A 238 9.33 -39.78 -31.87
N PHE A 239 8.09 -39.44 -32.19
CA PHE A 239 7.58 -38.08 -32.31
C PHE A 239 8.06 -37.21 -31.15
N LYS A 240 8.71 -36.09 -31.48
CA LYS A 240 8.84 -34.97 -30.55
C LYS A 240 7.43 -34.52 -30.18
N ALA A 241 7.03 -34.66 -28.93
CA ALA A 241 5.96 -33.83 -28.40
C ALA A 241 6.52 -32.39 -28.27
N SER A 242 6.50 -31.64 -29.37
CA SER A 242 6.64 -30.19 -29.34
C SER A 242 5.30 -29.57 -28.98
N SER A 243 5.24 -28.82 -27.89
CA SER A 243 4.46 -27.58 -27.72
C SER A 243 4.52 -27.20 -26.23
N LEU A 244 5.34 -26.24 -25.83
CA LEU A 244 4.99 -24.82 -25.91
C LEU A 244 4.11 -24.47 -27.13
N SER A 245 2.80 -24.53 -26.93
CA SER A 245 1.84 -23.79 -27.74
C SER A 245 1.12 -22.83 -26.80
N LYS A 246 1.06 -21.60 -27.29
CA LYS A 246 0.30 -20.50 -26.73
C LYS A 246 -1.16 -20.92 -26.57
N THR A 247 -1.77 -20.36 -25.53
CA THR A 247 -3.18 -20.00 -25.43
C THR A 247 -3.97 -19.96 -26.75
N PRO A 248 -5.21 -20.43 -26.74
CA PRO A 248 -6.31 -19.73 -27.39
C PRO A 248 -7.14 -19.01 -26.31
N SER A 249 -7.23 -17.69 -26.47
CA SER A 249 -8.34 -16.92 -25.92
C SER A 249 -9.66 -17.50 -26.45
N SER A 250 -10.57 -17.84 -25.55
CA SER A 250 -12.00 -17.74 -25.83
C SER A 250 -12.66 -17.02 -24.67
N SER A 251 -13.32 -15.94 -25.05
CA SER A 251 -14.09 -15.04 -24.22
C SER A 251 -15.35 -15.75 -23.73
N THR A 252 -15.59 -15.74 -22.42
CA THR A 252 -16.95 -15.84 -21.89
C THR A 252 -17.08 -15.05 -20.60
N LYS A 253 -17.52 -13.81 -20.78
CA LYS A 253 -18.44 -13.05 -19.93
C LYS A 253 -18.23 -13.15 -18.41
N PHE A 254 -17.75 -12.04 -17.86
CA PHE A 254 -18.13 -11.54 -16.54
C PHE A 254 -19.62 -11.79 -16.28
N LYS A 255 -19.93 -12.54 -15.23
CA LYS A 255 -21.14 -12.32 -14.43
C LYS A 255 -20.69 -12.05 -13.01
N SER A 256 -20.75 -10.77 -12.66
CA SER A 256 -20.85 -10.32 -11.28
C SER A 256 -21.97 -11.07 -10.59
N SER A 257 -21.64 -11.79 -9.51
CA SER A 257 -22.64 -12.20 -8.54
C SER A 257 -23.10 -10.95 -7.80
N THR A 258 -24.24 -10.44 -8.25
CA THR A 258 -25.01 -9.42 -7.56
C THR A 258 -25.36 -9.92 -6.17
N VAL A 259 -24.91 -9.17 -5.17
CA VAL A 259 -25.42 -9.21 -3.81
C VAL A 259 -26.91 -8.87 -3.90
N SER A 260 -27.78 -9.86 -3.70
CA SER A 260 -29.20 -9.61 -3.49
C SER A 260 -29.40 -8.99 -2.11
N VAL A 261 -29.57 -7.67 -2.11
CA VAL A 261 -30.19 -6.93 -1.02
C VAL A 261 -31.66 -7.36 -0.96
N ARG A 262 -32.03 -8.13 0.07
CA ARG A 262 -33.44 -8.27 0.46
C ARG A 262 -33.87 -7.00 1.19
N LYS A 263 -34.84 -6.30 0.61
CA LYS A 263 -35.76 -5.40 1.29
C LYS A 263 -37.15 -5.65 0.72
N LEU A 264 -37.97 -6.37 1.48
CA LEU A 264 -39.08 -5.85 2.28
C LEU A 264 -39.35 -6.85 3.40
#